data_AF-A0A960YGW1-F1
#
_entry.id   AF-A0A960YGW1-F1
#
_cell.length_a   1.000
_cell.length_b   1.000
_cell.length_c   1.000
_cell.angle_alpha   90.00
_cell.angle_beta   90.00
_cell.angle_gamma   90.00
#
_symmetry.space_group_name_H-M   'P 1'
#
loop_
_entity.id
_entity.type
_entity.pdbx_description
1 polymer ?
#
loop_
_entity_poly.entity_id
_entity_poly.type
_entity_poly.pdbx_seq_one_letter_code
_entity_poly.pdbx_strand_id
1 'polypeptide(L)' 'MPKARPFQPSEEAVQSLIRRADGHPLGRGFLLKGSLDAVAATFGVHAFVVDRARESLAAADAGPARP' A
#
# COMPACT_ATOMS: atom_id res chain seq x y z
N MET A 1 -27.50 15.79 -2.90
CA MET A 1 -26.50 14.81 -3.36
C MET A 1 -25.67 14.39 -2.15
N PRO A 2 -25.60 13.11 -1.75
CA PRO A 2 -24.70 12.72 -0.66
C PRO A 2 -23.26 12.96 -1.10
N LYS A 3 -22.49 13.74 -0.31
CA LYS A 3 -21.05 13.91 -0.52
C LYS A 3 -20.40 12.53 -0.34
N ALA A 4 -19.74 12.03 -1.39
CA ALA A 4 -18.94 10.82 -1.30
C ALA A 4 -17.93 11.02 -0.17
N ARG A 5 -17.98 10.16 0.86
CA ARG A 5 -16.98 10.19 1.93
C ARG A 5 -15.64 9.80 1.30
N PRO A 6 -14.56 10.56 1.54
CA PRO A 6 -13.25 10.18 1.02
C PRO A 6 -12.90 8.79 1.57
N PHE A 7 -12.52 7.88 0.66
CA PHE A 7 -12.07 6.55 1.07
C PHE A 7 -10.75 6.71 1.82
N GLN A 8 -10.76 6.35 3.10
CA GLN A 8 -9.58 6.40 3.95
C GLN A 8 -9.11 4.96 4.20
N PRO A 9 -7.95 4.56 3.68
CA PRO A 9 -7.45 3.20 3.88
C PRO A 9 -7.14 2.98 5.37
N SER A 10 -7.62 1.87 5.92
CA SER A 10 -7.29 1.49 7.29
C SER A 10 -5.85 0.99 7.38
N GLU A 11 -5.22 1.20 8.53
CA GLU A 11 -3.86 0.71 8.80
C GLU A 11 -3.78 -0.81 8.65
N GLU A 12 -4.83 -1.53 9.07
CA GLU A 12 -4.93 -2.98 8.89
C GLU A 12 -4.91 -3.39 7.41
N ALA A 13 -5.63 -2.68 6.53
CA ALA A 13 -5.62 -2.97 5.10
C ALA A 13 -4.24 -2.74 4.49
N VAL A 14 -3.54 -1.70 4.93
CA VAL A 14 -2.17 -1.38 4.51
C VAL A 14 -1.20 -2.48 4.94
N GLN A 15 -1.21 -2.86 6.22
CA GLN A 15 -0.32 -3.91 6.74
C GLN A 15 -0.63 -5.28 6.14
N SER A 16 -1.90 -5.58 5.89
CA SER A 16 -2.33 -6.80 5.21
C SER A 16 -1.79 -6.85 3.78
N LEU A 17 -1.85 -5.75 3.03
CA LEU A 17 -1.27 -5.66 1.69
C LEU A 17 0.25 -5.91 1.70
N ILE A 18 0.98 -5.28 2.64
CA ILE A 18 2.43 -5.44 2.76
C ILE A 18 2.79 -6.90 3.01
N ARG A 19 2.14 -7.56 3.98
CA ARG A 19 2.36 -8.99 4.27
C ARG A 19 2.05 -9.89 3.08
N ARG A 20 0.94 -9.60 2.37
CA ARG A 20 0.56 -10.37 1.18
C ARG A 20 1.59 -10.19 0.06
N ALA A 21 2.12 -8.99 -0.13
CA ALA A 21 3.16 -8.74 -1.12
C ALA A 21 4.48 -9.43 -0.79
N ASP A 22 4.87 -9.51 0.49
CA ASP A 22 6.05 -10.26 0.95
C ASP A 22 5.94 -11.76 0.63
N GLY A 23 4.75 -12.35 0.77
CA GLY A 23 4.49 -13.76 0.43
C GLY A 23 4.10 -14.04 -1.03
N HIS A 24 3.97 -13.00 -1.87
CA HIS A 24 3.51 -13.16 -3.25
C HIS A 24 4.66 -13.58 -4.19
N PRO A 25 4.43 -14.41 -5.22
CA PRO A 25 5.46 -14.79 -6.20
C PRO A 25 6.12 -13.61 -6.93
N LEU A 26 5.40 -12.50 -7.09
CA LEU A 26 5.95 -11.25 -7.66
C LEU A 26 6.80 -10.44 -6.66
N GLY A 27 6.69 -10.79 -5.38
CA GLY A 27 7.39 -10.20 -4.26
C GLY A 27 7.00 -8.76 -3.94
N ARG A 28 7.65 -8.23 -2.91
CA ARG A 28 7.51 -6.84 -2.46
C ARG A 28 7.97 -5.82 -3.50
N GLY A 29 8.86 -6.21 -4.41
CA GLY A 29 9.29 -5.36 -5.52
C GLY A 29 8.14 -4.92 -6.42
N PHE A 30 7.14 -5.79 -6.64
CA PHE A 30 5.96 -5.46 -7.42
C PHE A 30 5.06 -4.44 -6.71
N LEU A 31 4.88 -4.56 -5.39
CA LEU A 31 4.15 -3.57 -4.59
C LEU A 31 4.80 -2.18 -4.71
N LEU A 32 6.13 -2.10 -4.69
CA LEU A 32 6.87 -0.83 -4.74
C LEU A 32 6.97 -0.22 -6.14
N LYS A 33 7.21 -1.03 -7.18
CA LYS A 33 7.56 -0.55 -8.53
C LYS A 33 6.46 -0.74 -9.57
N GLY A 34 5.45 -1.57 -9.28
CA GLY A 34 4.35 -1.83 -10.21
C GLY A 34 3.47 -0.60 -10.44
N SER A 35 2.66 -0.61 -11.50
CA SER A 35 1.64 0.43 -11.66
C SER A 35 0.57 0.30 -10.58
N LEU A 36 0.05 1.43 -10.13
CA LEU A 36 -0.86 1.52 -8.99
C LEU A 36 -2.13 0.67 -9.23
N ASP A 37 -2.71 0.77 -10.42
CA ASP A 37 -3.88 -0.03 -10.84
C ASP A 37 -3.58 -1.53 -10.94
N ALA A 38 -2.40 -1.92 -11.45
CA ALA A 38 -2.07 -3.34 -11.57
C ALA A 38 -1.84 -3.98 -10.20
N VAL A 39 -1.19 -3.26 -9.28
CA VAL A 39 -1.01 -3.72 -7.89
C VAL A 39 -2.36 -3.81 -7.19
N ALA A 40 -3.20 -2.77 -7.31
CA ALA A 40 -4.55 -2.75 -6.75
C ALA A 40 -5.39 -3.94 -7.24
N ALA A 41 -5.40 -4.20 -8.55
CA ALA A 41 -6.10 -5.32 -9.15
C ALA A 41 -5.54 -6.68 -8.69
N THR A 42 -4.20 -6.82 -8.63
CA THR A 42 -3.54 -8.07 -8.24
C THR A 42 -3.85 -8.47 -6.79
N PHE A 43 -3.84 -7.49 -5.87
CA PHE A 43 -4.09 -7.74 -4.45
C PHE A 43 -5.56 -7.58 -4.04
N GLY A 44 -6.44 -7.18 -4.98
CA GLY A 44 -7.86 -6.95 -4.72
C GLY A 44 -8.11 -5.83 -3.71
N VAL A 45 -7.32 -4.76 -3.78
CA VAL A 45 -7.39 -3.60 -2.86
C VAL A 45 -7.62 -2.32 -3.62
N HIS A 46 -8.02 -1.26 -2.93
CA HIS A 46 -8.15 0.07 -3.53
C HIS A 46 -6.75 0.70 -3.76
N ALA A 47 -6.60 1.49 -4.82
CA ALA A 47 -5.40 2.26 -5.14
C ALA A 47 -4.82 3.04 -3.93
N PHE A 48 -5.66 3.73 -3.15
CA PHE A 48 -5.23 4.43 -1.93
C PHE A 48 -4.55 3.53 -0.88
N VAL A 49 -4.92 2.24 -0.79
CA VAL A 49 -4.24 1.29 0.11
C VAL A 49 -2.82 1.02 -0.38
N VAL A 50 -2.64 0.89 -1.69
CA VAL A 50 -1.32 0.68 -2.32
C VAL A 50 -0.43 1.89 -2.08
N ASP A 51 -0.96 3.09 -2.30
CA ASP A 51 -0.25 4.34 -2.09
C ASP A 51 0.23 4.49 -0.64
N ARG A 52 -0.67 4.27 0.33
CA ARG A 52 -0.32 4.30 1.77
C ARG A 52 0.65 3.20 2.17
N ALA A 53 0.57 2.02 1.57
CA ALA A 53 1.56 0.98 1.81
C ALA A 53 2.96 1.42 1.37
N ARG A 54 3.08 2.06 0.19
CA ARG A 54 4.36 2.59 -0.29
C ARG A 54 4.91 3.67 0.63
N GLU A 55 4.08 4.62 1.05
CA GLU A 55 4.47 5.66 2.00
C GLU A 55 4.98 5.05 3.32
N SER A 56 4.25 4.08 3.88
CA SER A 56 4.62 3.40 5.12
C SER A 56 5.96 2.66 4.99
N LEU A 57 6.20 2.02 3.85
CA LEU A 57 7.46 1.33 3.58
C LEU A 57 8.63 2.31 3.37
N ALA A 58 8.40 3.41 2.68
CA ALA A 58 9.42 4.45 2.48
C ALA A 58 9.78 5.12 3.82
N ALA A 59 8.80 5.38 4.69
CA ALA A 59 9.03 5.91 6.02
C ALA A 59 9.80 4.93 6.93
N ALA A 60 9.55 3.63 6.80
CA ALA A 60 10.30 2.61 7.52
C ALA A 60 11.76 2.50 7.05
N ASP A 61 12.01 2.66 5.75
CA ASP A 61 13.34 2.59 5.14
C ASP A 61 14.18 3.85 5.41
N ALA A 62 13.52 5.02 5.49
CA ALA A 62 14.16 6.28 5.85
C ALA A 62 14.71 6.30 7.29
N GLY A 63 14.34 5.32 8.14
CA GLY A 63 14.63 5.33 9.57
C GLY A 63 13.97 6.52 10.29
N PRO A 64 13.92 6.54 11.64
CA PRO A 64 13.54 7.76 12.32
C PRO A 64 14.57 8.82 11.94
N ALA A 65 14.12 9.92 11.33
CA ALA A 65 14.90 11.14 11.23
C ALA A 65 15.33 11.49 12.66
N ARG A 66 16.56 11.13 13.01
CA ARG A 66 17.12 11.34 14.33
C ARG A 66 17.33 12.86 14.46
N PRO A 67 16.73 13.53 15.46
CA PRO A 67 16.94 14.96 15.70
C PRO A 67 18.40 15.25 16.06
#